data_AF-A0A7R9DWY6-F1
#
_entry.id   AF-A0A7R9DWY6-F1
#
_cell.length_a   1.000
_cell.length_b   1.000
_cell.length_c   1.000
_cell.angle_alpha   90.00
_cell.angle_beta   90.00
_cell.angle_gamma   90.00
#
_symmetry.space_group_name_H-M   'P 1'
#
loop_
_entity.id
_entity.type
_entity.pdbx_description
1 polymer ?
#
loop_
_entity_poly.entity_id
_entity_poly.type
_entity_poly.pdbx_seq_one_letter_code
_entity_poly.pdbx_strand_id
1 'polypeptide(L)'
;MANSPWKRPDSVPFPSVWRRYKGTNKMPTGNIPMFSIEDLTEDYVEEVIEHMSSIFLRDETVCSTSKLCEDPVSLAEIQELWRKYAKQRVALVAFVDEEGGGRRRIAGANMTGVAYKGEVSTLKLLKGEALRKAILLLEYCDNLVDVFKKYNVKEYMTALGLSVSREFRGQGLGLELLKTRLDIGRAVGLKLTVTLFTGVASQVQAERAGFELLAEVNYEDYKVDGEVPSAVSQHQRSHGATVVLSVVTPSPLKSTRLHSVTLNISWKKAESIPFQTHCFPDNLDAPGIKPGISGMAASLWKRPDHVPFPSVWRRYEGTKMTNGKIPKFSIEDLTEDYVEEVIEHMSNIFLRDETICGDSNLADDPVSLAEIQELWRKYAKQRVALVAFVDEEGGGRRRIAGANITGVEYKGHGATSEMYKGKPLRDVIQLLEHIEGQVNVFEKYNVNEYMAAMGLSVDREFRGQKLGLELLKARSDLGRSVGLKLTVTVFTAMASQVQAERAGFELLAEIDYKDYKVDGEVVYPKTTTKSFKLMALRIE
;
A
#
# COMPACT_ATOMS: atom_id res chain seq x y z
N MET A 1 -24.42 16.98 14.34
CA MET A 1 -25.35 16.80 13.20
C MET A 1 -26.85 17.14 13.35
N ALA A 2 -27.44 17.41 14.54
CA ALA A 2 -28.90 17.74 14.59
C ALA A 2 -29.29 19.09 13.95
N ASN A 3 -28.31 19.98 13.70
CA ASN A 3 -28.49 21.24 12.98
C ASN A 3 -27.27 21.47 12.07
N SER A 4 -27.20 20.77 10.94
CA SER A 4 -26.15 21.07 9.95
C SER A 4 -26.44 22.45 9.34
N PRO A 5 -25.50 23.42 9.39
CA PRO A 5 -25.64 24.71 8.73
C PRO A 5 -25.49 24.58 7.21
N TRP A 6 -24.95 23.46 6.72
CA TRP A 6 -24.78 23.20 5.31
C TRP A 6 -26.09 22.73 4.68
N LYS A 7 -26.41 23.27 3.50
CA LYS A 7 -27.56 22.85 2.69
C LYS A 7 -27.10 22.61 1.25
N ARG A 8 -27.58 21.52 0.65
CA ARG A 8 -27.41 21.27 -0.79
C ARG A 8 -27.97 22.47 -1.58
N PRO A 9 -27.22 23.05 -2.52
CA PRO A 9 -27.72 24.15 -3.33
C PRO A 9 -28.94 23.74 -4.16
N ASP A 10 -30.00 24.56 -4.15
CA ASP A 10 -31.24 24.32 -4.92
C ASP A 10 -31.01 24.30 -6.44
N SER A 11 -29.87 24.85 -6.90
CA SER A 11 -29.46 24.83 -8.29
C SER A 11 -29.00 23.44 -8.79
N VAL A 12 -28.74 22.50 -7.89
CA VAL A 12 -28.31 21.13 -8.25
C VAL A 12 -29.52 20.20 -8.23
N PRO A 13 -29.95 19.64 -9.38
CA PRO A 13 -31.14 18.81 -9.46
C PRO A 13 -31.09 17.63 -8.48
N PHE A 14 -32.21 17.30 -7.83
CA PHE A 14 -32.34 16.16 -6.93
C PHE A 14 -33.69 15.46 -7.15
N PRO A 15 -33.72 14.12 -7.38
CA PRO A 15 -32.54 13.25 -7.53
C PRO A 15 -31.86 13.40 -8.90
N SER A 16 -30.56 13.16 -8.93
CA SER A 16 -29.74 13.08 -10.14
C SER A 16 -29.16 11.69 -10.32
N VAL A 17 -29.08 11.25 -11.58
CA VAL A 17 -28.23 10.12 -11.99
C VAL A 17 -26.85 10.67 -12.31
N TRP A 18 -25.86 10.32 -11.50
CA TRP A 18 -24.51 10.84 -11.64
C TRP A 18 -23.67 10.01 -12.61
N ARG A 19 -23.83 8.68 -12.58
CA ARG A 19 -23.10 7.77 -13.47
C ARG A 19 -23.97 6.61 -13.91
N ARG A 20 -23.70 6.12 -15.12
CA ARG A 20 -24.03 4.75 -15.54
C ARG A 20 -22.74 3.99 -15.78
N TYR A 21 -22.70 2.76 -15.31
CA TYR A 21 -21.48 1.97 -15.24
C TYR A 21 -21.75 0.53 -15.64
N LYS A 22 -20.96 0.01 -16.58
CA LYS A 22 -20.95 -1.42 -16.90
C LYS A 22 -19.94 -2.13 -16.02
N GLY A 23 -20.37 -3.18 -15.33
CA GLY A 23 -19.50 -4.01 -14.48
C GLY A 23 -18.31 -4.59 -15.25
N THR A 24 -17.34 -5.11 -14.51
CA THR A 24 -16.10 -5.67 -15.10
C THR A 24 -16.20 -7.15 -15.43
N ASN A 25 -17.00 -7.92 -14.70
CA ASN A 25 -16.99 -9.38 -14.76
C ASN A 25 -18.35 -9.94 -15.17
N LYS A 26 -18.34 -11.07 -15.90
CA LYS A 26 -19.56 -11.82 -16.17
C LYS A 26 -20.10 -12.42 -14.87
N MET A 27 -21.38 -12.24 -14.62
CA MET A 27 -22.11 -12.91 -13.55
C MET A 27 -22.34 -14.38 -13.93
N PRO A 28 -22.74 -15.26 -12.98
CA PRO A 28 -23.09 -16.66 -13.29
C PRO A 28 -24.15 -16.81 -14.39
N THR A 29 -24.99 -15.78 -14.59
CA THR A 29 -25.98 -15.69 -15.67
C THR A 29 -25.38 -15.43 -17.06
N GLY A 30 -24.06 -15.24 -17.17
CA GLY A 30 -23.34 -14.95 -18.41
C GLY A 30 -23.29 -13.47 -18.81
N ASN A 31 -24.13 -12.64 -18.20
CA ASN A 31 -24.24 -11.21 -18.50
C ASN A 31 -23.32 -10.38 -17.62
N ILE A 32 -22.88 -9.23 -18.14
CA ILE A 32 -22.17 -8.21 -17.35
C ILE A 32 -23.21 -7.19 -16.87
N PRO A 33 -23.34 -6.95 -15.56
CA PRO A 33 -24.40 -6.11 -15.02
C PRO A 33 -24.17 -4.64 -15.40
N MET A 34 -25.26 -3.93 -15.64
CA MET A 34 -25.28 -2.49 -15.77
C MET A 34 -25.73 -1.88 -14.45
N PHE A 35 -25.12 -0.77 -14.06
CA PHE A 35 -25.45 -0.05 -12.84
C PHE A 35 -25.71 1.41 -13.14
N SER A 36 -26.54 2.04 -12.32
CA SER A 36 -26.58 3.49 -12.19
C SER A 36 -26.23 3.90 -10.76
N ILE A 37 -25.53 5.02 -10.62
CA ILE A 37 -25.19 5.64 -9.34
C ILE A 37 -25.91 6.97 -9.26
N GLU A 38 -26.71 7.13 -8.22
CA GLU A 38 -27.74 8.17 -8.10
C GLU A 38 -27.72 8.78 -6.71
N ASP A 39 -28.39 9.92 -6.58
CA ASP A 39 -28.75 10.47 -5.28
C ASP A 39 -29.64 9.49 -4.50
N LEU A 40 -29.37 9.31 -3.19
CA LEU A 40 -30.26 8.57 -2.31
C LEU A 40 -31.55 9.36 -2.03
N THR A 41 -32.67 8.86 -2.51
CA THR A 41 -34.01 9.44 -2.28
C THR A 41 -34.66 8.90 -1.01
N GLU A 42 -35.58 9.70 -0.45
CA GLU A 42 -36.26 9.40 0.82
C GLU A 42 -36.93 8.02 0.82
N ASP A 43 -37.53 7.62 -0.31
CA ASP A 43 -38.22 6.35 -0.46
C ASP A 43 -37.30 5.13 -0.42
N TYR A 44 -35.99 5.28 -0.61
CA TYR A 44 -34.97 4.21 -0.50
C TYR A 44 -34.12 4.28 0.78
N VAL A 45 -34.31 5.28 1.64
CA VAL A 45 -33.45 5.48 2.83
C VAL A 45 -33.44 4.26 3.74
N GLU A 46 -34.61 3.72 4.09
CA GLU A 46 -34.68 2.58 5.01
C GLU A 46 -34.13 1.29 4.38
N GLU A 47 -34.28 1.09 3.06
CA GLU A 47 -33.71 -0.06 2.37
C GLU A 47 -32.18 0.02 2.25
N VAL A 48 -31.64 1.22 2.03
CA VAL A 48 -30.20 1.45 2.09
C VAL A 48 -29.67 1.24 3.50
N ILE A 49 -30.39 1.69 4.53
CA ILE A 49 -30.01 1.44 5.92
C ILE A 49 -30.01 -0.06 6.22
N GLU A 50 -31.02 -0.81 5.77
CA GLU A 50 -31.04 -2.27 5.92
C GLU A 50 -29.89 -2.94 5.16
N HIS A 51 -29.59 -2.49 3.94
CA HIS A 51 -28.42 -2.94 3.18
C HIS A 51 -27.11 -2.67 3.94
N MET A 52 -26.94 -1.48 4.51
CA MET A 52 -25.77 -1.12 5.31
C MET A 52 -25.71 -1.93 6.62
N SER A 53 -26.84 -2.14 7.30
CA SER A 53 -26.90 -2.94 8.53
C SER A 53 -26.57 -4.41 8.30
N SER A 54 -27.08 -4.99 7.21
CA SER A 54 -26.92 -6.41 6.91
C SER A 54 -25.56 -6.76 6.30
N ILE A 55 -24.93 -5.84 5.55
CA ILE A 55 -23.67 -6.10 4.84
C ILE A 55 -22.52 -5.30 5.42
N PHE A 56 -22.62 -3.96 5.47
CA PHE A 56 -21.50 -3.11 5.87
C PHE A 56 -21.06 -3.38 7.31
N LEU A 57 -22.00 -3.42 8.27
CA LEU A 57 -21.63 -3.61 9.66
C LEU A 57 -21.00 -4.99 9.96
N ARG A 58 -21.29 -6.00 9.12
CA ARG A 58 -20.74 -7.35 9.25
C ARG A 58 -19.38 -7.50 8.58
N ASP A 59 -19.15 -6.78 7.49
CA ASP A 59 -17.97 -6.98 6.64
C ASP A 59 -16.93 -5.87 6.82
N GLU A 60 -17.31 -4.69 7.34
CA GLU A 60 -16.39 -3.58 7.57
C GLU A 60 -15.51 -3.84 8.80
N THR A 61 -14.23 -3.50 8.65
CA THR A 61 -13.14 -3.81 9.58
C THR A 61 -13.43 -3.36 11.01
N VAL A 62 -13.83 -2.11 11.25
CA VAL A 62 -14.08 -1.58 12.61
C VAL A 62 -15.42 -2.08 13.17
N CYS A 63 -16.47 -2.12 12.35
CA CYS A 63 -17.81 -2.52 12.78
C CYS A 63 -17.85 -3.99 13.19
N SER A 64 -17.24 -4.87 12.40
CA SER A 64 -17.19 -6.30 12.68
C SER A 64 -16.40 -6.61 13.94
N THR A 65 -15.25 -5.96 14.16
CA THR A 65 -14.40 -6.22 15.34
C THR A 65 -14.94 -5.61 16.64
N SER A 66 -15.62 -4.47 16.54
CA SER A 66 -16.37 -3.91 17.67
C SER A 66 -17.66 -4.67 17.96
N LYS A 67 -18.04 -5.64 17.11
CA LYS A 67 -19.30 -6.40 17.18
C LYS A 67 -20.51 -5.47 17.18
N LEU A 68 -20.47 -4.43 16.33
CA LEU A 68 -21.50 -3.39 16.31
C LEU A 68 -22.90 -3.96 16.06
N CYS A 69 -23.04 -4.97 15.20
CA CYS A 69 -24.31 -5.67 14.98
C CYS A 69 -24.87 -6.39 16.21
N GLU A 70 -24.02 -6.78 17.16
CA GLU A 70 -24.40 -7.50 18.38
C GLU A 70 -24.77 -6.55 19.53
N ASP A 71 -24.50 -5.25 19.40
CA ASP A 71 -24.87 -4.20 20.35
C ASP A 71 -26.11 -3.45 19.84
N PRO A 72 -27.32 -3.73 20.36
CA PRO A 72 -28.57 -3.14 19.86
C PRO A 72 -28.63 -1.62 20.01
N VAL A 73 -27.96 -1.07 21.03
CA VAL A 73 -27.91 0.38 21.24
C VAL A 73 -27.03 1.02 20.18
N SER A 74 -25.84 0.46 19.94
CA SER A 74 -24.94 0.92 18.87
C SER A 74 -25.58 0.79 17.49
N LEU A 75 -26.28 -0.32 17.22
CA LEU A 75 -26.98 -0.54 15.96
C LEU A 75 -28.06 0.52 15.73
N ALA A 76 -28.92 0.77 16.73
CA ALA A 76 -29.95 1.80 16.63
C ALA A 76 -29.35 3.21 16.43
N GLU A 77 -28.27 3.52 17.14
CA GLU A 77 -27.58 4.80 17.03
C GLU A 77 -26.93 5.02 15.66
N ILE A 78 -26.27 4.01 15.07
CA ILE A 78 -25.66 4.17 13.74
C ILE A 78 -26.71 4.27 12.63
N GLN A 79 -27.84 3.55 12.75
CA GLN A 79 -28.96 3.71 11.83
C GLN A 79 -29.53 5.13 11.89
N GLU A 80 -29.67 5.70 13.09
CA GLU A 80 -30.10 7.09 13.26
C GLU A 80 -29.07 8.10 12.71
N LEU A 81 -27.77 7.83 12.85
CA LEU A 81 -26.74 8.62 12.17
C LEU A 81 -26.91 8.56 10.65
N TRP A 82 -27.10 7.38 10.06
CA TRP A 82 -27.33 7.24 8.63
C TRP A 82 -28.58 7.98 8.13
N ARG A 83 -29.69 7.96 8.88
CA ARG A 83 -30.87 8.79 8.58
C ARG A 83 -30.53 10.28 8.55
N LYS A 84 -29.68 10.75 9.46
CA LYS A 84 -29.20 12.15 9.48
C LYS A 84 -28.29 12.48 8.28
N TYR A 85 -27.42 11.56 7.88
CA TYR A 85 -26.60 11.71 6.67
C TYR A 85 -27.48 11.79 5.41
N ALA A 86 -28.48 10.91 5.30
CA ALA A 86 -29.40 10.89 4.16
C ALA A 86 -30.15 12.23 3.99
N LYS A 87 -30.57 12.88 5.08
CA LYS A 87 -31.23 14.20 5.07
C LYS A 87 -30.38 15.32 4.46
N GLN A 88 -29.05 15.17 4.42
CA GLN A 88 -28.18 16.14 3.76
C GLN A 88 -28.23 16.05 2.23
N ARG A 89 -28.89 15.02 1.68
CA ARG A 89 -29.07 14.81 0.23
C ARG A 89 -27.76 14.81 -0.53
N VAL A 90 -26.71 14.22 0.05
CA VAL A 90 -25.43 13.98 -0.63
C VAL A 90 -25.00 12.51 -0.57
N ALA A 91 -25.83 11.64 0.03
CA ALA A 91 -25.65 10.19 0.03
C ALA A 91 -25.90 9.60 -1.37
N LEU A 92 -25.16 8.55 -1.71
CA LEU A 92 -25.22 7.91 -3.02
C LEU A 92 -25.75 6.48 -2.88
N VAL A 93 -26.57 6.06 -3.84
CA VAL A 93 -27.05 4.68 -3.98
C VAL A 93 -26.73 4.19 -5.39
N ALA A 94 -26.33 2.93 -5.50
CA ALA A 94 -26.13 2.25 -6.76
C ALA A 94 -27.23 1.22 -6.97
N PHE A 95 -27.90 1.28 -8.12
CA PHE A 95 -28.90 0.30 -8.53
C PHE A 95 -28.35 -0.58 -9.65
N VAL A 96 -28.75 -1.84 -9.70
CA VAL A 96 -28.57 -2.67 -10.90
C VAL A 96 -29.69 -2.35 -11.90
N ASP A 97 -29.32 -2.12 -13.15
CA ASP A 97 -30.27 -1.92 -14.24
C ASP A 97 -30.80 -3.31 -14.64
N GLU A 98 -32.04 -3.59 -14.25
CA GLU A 98 -32.77 -4.81 -14.55
C GLU A 98 -34.02 -4.51 -15.38
N GLU A 99 -34.39 -5.42 -16.28
CA GLU A 99 -35.61 -5.30 -17.05
C GLU A 99 -36.82 -5.59 -16.17
N GLY A 100 -37.67 -4.58 -15.98
CA GLY A 100 -38.92 -4.68 -15.21
C GLY A 100 -39.24 -3.36 -14.50
N GLY A 101 -40.46 -2.85 -14.65
CA GLY A 101 -40.90 -1.59 -14.04
C GLY A 101 -41.13 -1.64 -12.52
N GLY A 102 -40.46 -2.58 -11.83
CA GLY A 102 -40.59 -2.80 -10.40
C GLY A 102 -39.67 -1.93 -9.55
N ARG A 103 -39.68 -2.17 -8.24
CA ARG A 103 -38.76 -1.55 -7.30
C ARG A 103 -37.32 -1.97 -7.60
N ARG A 104 -36.41 -1.02 -7.69
CA ARG A 104 -35.05 -1.24 -8.20
C ARG A 104 -34.19 -1.87 -7.11
N ARG A 105 -33.32 -2.80 -7.51
CA ARG A 105 -32.48 -3.55 -6.58
C ARG A 105 -31.20 -2.78 -6.27
N ILE A 106 -30.90 -2.62 -4.97
CA ILE A 106 -29.70 -1.95 -4.48
C ILE A 106 -28.47 -2.84 -4.72
N ALA A 107 -27.52 -2.33 -5.49
CA ALA A 107 -26.23 -2.98 -5.74
C ALA A 107 -25.12 -2.50 -4.79
N GLY A 108 -25.28 -1.29 -4.24
CA GLY A 108 -24.38 -0.73 -3.24
C GLY A 108 -24.83 0.64 -2.79
N ALA A 109 -24.19 1.19 -1.78
CA ALA A 109 -24.50 2.51 -1.26
C ALA A 109 -23.27 3.15 -0.62
N ASN A 110 -23.28 4.48 -0.55
CA ASN A 110 -22.27 5.23 0.18
C ASN A 110 -22.93 6.36 0.97
N MET A 111 -22.90 6.23 2.30
CA MET A 111 -23.51 7.19 3.23
C MET A 111 -22.60 8.41 3.41
N THR A 112 -22.60 9.29 2.41
CA THR A 112 -21.86 10.56 2.40
C THR A 112 -22.61 11.69 3.11
N GLY A 113 -21.84 12.61 3.68
CA GLY A 113 -22.32 13.80 4.41
C GLY A 113 -21.29 14.93 4.31
N VAL A 114 -21.59 16.08 4.91
CA VAL A 114 -20.71 17.26 4.88
C VAL A 114 -20.24 17.58 6.30
N ALA A 115 -18.92 17.56 6.48
CA ALA A 115 -18.26 18.04 7.69
C ALA A 115 -17.98 19.54 7.53
N TYR A 116 -18.12 20.32 8.61
CA TYR A 116 -17.91 21.77 8.60
C TYR A 116 -17.12 22.24 9.82
N LYS A 117 -16.37 23.33 9.64
CA LYS A 117 -15.46 23.87 10.65
C LYS A 117 -16.24 24.33 11.88
N GLY A 118 -15.82 23.86 13.05
CA GLY A 118 -16.47 24.20 14.32
C GLY A 118 -17.69 23.35 14.64
N GLU A 119 -17.97 22.27 13.90
CA GLU A 119 -18.94 21.27 14.33
C GLU A 119 -18.46 20.66 15.67
N VAL A 120 -19.29 20.79 16.70
CA VAL A 120 -19.06 20.07 17.96
C VAL A 120 -19.48 18.63 17.73
N SER A 121 -18.52 17.71 17.92
CA SER A 121 -18.80 16.28 17.90
C SER A 121 -19.86 15.94 18.96
N THR A 122 -21.10 15.70 18.51
CA THR A 122 -22.19 15.19 19.36
C THR A 122 -22.01 13.70 19.68
N LEU A 123 -20.90 13.11 19.23
CA LEU A 123 -20.64 11.67 19.31
C LEU A 123 -20.23 11.24 20.72
N LYS A 124 -19.83 12.18 21.58
CA LYS A 124 -19.65 11.95 23.03
C LYS A 124 -20.97 11.62 23.76
N LEU A 125 -22.11 11.81 23.11
CA LEU A 125 -23.44 11.50 23.65
C LEU A 125 -23.92 10.08 23.28
N LEU A 126 -23.15 9.34 22.48
CA LEU A 126 -23.47 7.96 22.10
C LEU A 126 -23.39 7.04 23.33
N LYS A 127 -24.41 6.19 23.47
CA LYS A 127 -24.54 5.24 24.58
C LYS A 127 -24.07 3.85 24.20
N GLY A 128 -24.17 3.48 22.92
CA GLY A 128 -23.73 2.19 22.41
C GLY A 128 -22.21 2.06 22.52
N GLU A 129 -21.74 0.98 23.16
CA GLU A 129 -20.33 0.82 23.46
C GLU A 129 -19.52 0.54 22.18
N ALA A 130 -20.03 -0.33 21.31
CA ALA A 130 -19.36 -0.71 20.07
C ALA A 130 -19.20 0.50 19.12
N LEU A 131 -20.27 1.26 18.91
CA LEU A 131 -20.25 2.47 18.08
C LEU A 131 -19.36 3.54 18.70
N ARG A 132 -19.42 3.76 20.01
CA ARG A 132 -18.57 4.74 20.69
C ARG A 132 -17.09 4.44 20.48
N LYS A 133 -16.67 3.17 20.58
CA LYS A 133 -15.28 2.76 20.29
C LYS A 133 -14.91 3.02 18.83
N ALA A 134 -15.77 2.67 17.88
CA ALA A 134 -15.53 2.92 16.46
C ALA A 134 -15.33 4.42 16.18
N ILE A 135 -16.20 5.27 16.75
CA ILE A 135 -16.12 6.71 16.55
C ILE A 135 -14.89 7.34 17.22
N LEU A 136 -14.49 6.88 18.41
CA LEU A 136 -13.29 7.39 19.07
C LEU A 136 -12.03 7.18 18.22
N LEU A 137 -11.93 6.05 17.53
CA LEU A 137 -10.86 5.80 16.57
C LEU A 137 -10.93 6.80 15.40
N LEU A 138 -12.14 6.99 14.83
CA LEU A 138 -12.30 7.93 13.73
C LEU A 138 -11.94 9.37 14.14
N GLU A 139 -12.36 9.80 15.32
CA GLU A 139 -12.04 11.12 15.89
C GLU A 139 -10.54 11.26 16.17
N TYR A 140 -9.87 10.22 16.67
CA TYR A 140 -8.41 10.21 16.82
C TYR A 140 -7.71 10.45 15.48
N CYS A 141 -8.09 9.71 14.44
CA CYS A 141 -7.48 9.84 13.12
C CYS A 141 -7.78 11.19 12.45
N ASP A 142 -9.01 11.71 12.59
CA ASP A 142 -9.40 13.01 12.03
C ASP A 142 -8.61 14.17 12.68
N ASN A 143 -8.25 14.03 13.97
CA ASN A 143 -7.45 15.01 14.69
C ASN A 143 -5.95 15.01 14.33
N LEU A 144 -5.44 14.02 13.59
CA LEU A 144 -4.04 14.00 13.18
C LEU A 144 -3.71 15.09 12.16
N VAL A 145 -4.71 15.51 11.39
CA VAL A 145 -4.56 16.51 10.34
C VAL A 145 -5.73 17.48 10.44
N ASP A 146 -5.45 18.74 10.78
CA ASP A 146 -6.44 19.81 10.65
C ASP A 146 -6.70 20.09 9.16
N VAL A 147 -7.62 19.33 8.56
CA VAL A 147 -8.00 19.41 7.14
C VAL A 147 -8.50 20.80 6.79
N PHE A 148 -9.32 21.39 7.66
CA PHE A 148 -9.90 22.72 7.44
C PHE A 148 -8.81 23.78 7.29
N LYS A 149 -7.80 23.75 8.15
CA LYS A 149 -6.63 24.64 8.08
C LYS A 149 -5.72 24.28 6.92
N LYS A 150 -5.38 22.99 6.75
CA LYS A 150 -4.44 22.51 5.72
C LYS A 150 -4.88 22.90 4.31
N TYR A 151 -6.18 22.79 4.02
CA TYR A 151 -6.74 23.09 2.70
C TYR A 151 -7.49 24.41 2.62
N ASN A 152 -7.53 25.19 3.72
CA ASN A 152 -8.25 26.44 3.82
C ASN A 152 -9.72 26.33 3.33
N VAL A 153 -10.43 25.34 3.86
CA VAL A 153 -11.86 25.12 3.59
C VAL A 153 -12.68 25.27 4.86
N LYS A 154 -13.95 25.62 4.69
CA LYS A 154 -14.92 25.63 5.79
C LYS A 154 -15.72 24.34 5.89
N GLU A 155 -15.70 23.54 4.83
CA GLU A 155 -16.50 22.34 4.67
C GLU A 155 -15.87 21.36 3.67
N TYR A 156 -16.14 20.06 3.84
CA TYR A 156 -15.74 19.01 2.92
C TYR A 156 -16.73 17.84 2.98
N MET A 157 -16.80 17.05 1.90
CA MET A 157 -17.58 15.82 1.90
C MET A 157 -16.86 14.72 2.67
N THR A 158 -17.55 14.09 3.61
CA THR A 158 -17.11 12.89 4.34
C THR A 158 -18.07 11.72 4.11
N ALA A 159 -17.78 10.55 4.67
CA ALA A 159 -18.66 9.39 4.62
C ALA A 159 -18.63 8.57 5.90
N LEU A 160 -19.78 7.98 6.23
CA LEU A 160 -19.95 6.99 7.27
C LEU A 160 -20.34 5.64 6.66
N GLY A 161 -19.44 5.09 5.86
CA GLY A 161 -19.57 3.76 5.28
C GLY A 161 -19.89 3.73 3.78
N LEU A 162 -19.33 2.71 3.14
CA LEU A 162 -19.54 2.36 1.74
C LEU A 162 -19.72 0.85 1.68
N SER A 163 -20.81 0.41 1.06
CA SER A 163 -21.15 -0.99 0.93
C SER A 163 -21.42 -1.36 -0.52
N VAL A 164 -21.07 -2.59 -0.88
CA VAL A 164 -21.42 -3.23 -2.15
C VAL A 164 -22.01 -4.59 -1.82
N SER A 165 -23.18 -4.89 -2.40
CA SER A 165 -23.85 -6.19 -2.26
C SER A 165 -22.88 -7.31 -2.62
N ARG A 166 -22.87 -8.38 -1.83
CA ARG A 166 -21.88 -9.46 -1.95
C ARG A 166 -21.82 -10.05 -3.37
N GLU A 167 -22.97 -10.19 -4.03
CA GLU A 167 -23.08 -10.70 -5.41
C GLU A 167 -22.43 -9.80 -6.47
N PHE A 168 -22.31 -8.48 -6.22
CA PHE A 168 -21.74 -7.51 -7.16
C PHE A 168 -20.31 -7.10 -6.78
N ARG A 169 -19.70 -7.76 -5.80
CA ARG A 169 -18.29 -7.52 -5.49
C ARG A 169 -17.40 -7.95 -6.65
N GLY A 170 -16.26 -7.30 -6.78
CA GLY A 170 -15.36 -7.49 -7.92
C GLY A 170 -15.82 -6.83 -9.22
N GLN A 171 -17.03 -6.25 -9.27
CA GLN A 171 -17.54 -5.55 -10.46
C GLN A 171 -16.98 -4.13 -10.63
N GLY A 172 -16.10 -3.65 -9.74
CA GLY A 172 -15.58 -2.27 -9.77
C GLY A 172 -16.50 -1.20 -9.15
N LEU A 173 -17.68 -1.57 -8.64
CA LEU A 173 -18.69 -0.62 -8.17
C LEU A 173 -18.25 0.27 -7.00
N GLY A 174 -17.43 -0.25 -6.08
CA GLY A 174 -16.89 0.55 -4.96
C GLY A 174 -16.00 1.71 -5.42
N LEU A 175 -15.17 1.49 -6.44
CA LEU A 175 -14.37 2.54 -7.08
C LEU A 175 -15.27 3.59 -7.74
N GLU A 176 -16.31 3.17 -8.45
CA GLU A 176 -17.20 4.10 -9.15
C GLU A 176 -18.06 4.92 -8.17
N LEU A 177 -18.48 4.36 -7.03
CA LEU A 177 -19.10 5.12 -5.95
C LEU A 177 -18.17 6.22 -5.43
N LEU A 178 -16.88 5.91 -5.22
CA LEU A 178 -15.89 6.90 -4.78
C LEU A 178 -15.62 7.97 -5.84
N LYS A 179 -15.48 7.61 -7.11
CA LYS A 179 -15.33 8.58 -8.20
C LYS A 179 -16.56 9.48 -8.34
N THR A 180 -17.76 8.93 -8.11
CA THR A 180 -19.02 9.70 -8.16
C THR A 180 -19.03 10.82 -7.14
N ARG A 181 -18.38 10.65 -5.97
CA ARG A 181 -18.22 11.73 -4.99
C ARG A 181 -17.59 12.99 -5.57
N LEU A 182 -16.70 12.85 -6.55
CA LEU A 182 -16.09 13.99 -7.23
C LEU A 182 -17.11 14.74 -8.07
N ASP A 183 -18.01 14.02 -8.72
CA ASP A 183 -19.04 14.60 -9.59
C ASP A 183 -20.07 15.37 -8.76
N ILE A 184 -20.67 14.71 -7.74
CA ILE A 184 -21.61 15.38 -6.84
C ILE A 184 -20.91 16.48 -6.04
N GLY A 185 -19.69 16.25 -5.55
CA GLY A 185 -18.92 17.24 -4.80
C GLY A 185 -18.70 18.52 -5.60
N ARG A 186 -18.30 18.39 -6.88
CA ARG A 186 -18.18 19.53 -7.80
C ARG A 186 -19.52 20.24 -8.01
N ALA A 187 -20.59 19.48 -8.23
CA ALA A 187 -21.91 20.05 -8.48
C ALA A 187 -22.44 20.85 -7.28
N VAL A 188 -22.29 20.33 -6.06
CA VAL A 188 -22.78 20.98 -4.82
C VAL A 188 -21.78 21.99 -4.23
N GLY A 189 -20.68 22.27 -4.92
CA GLY A 189 -19.71 23.30 -4.54
C GLY A 189 -18.68 22.89 -3.48
N LEU A 190 -18.58 21.61 -3.15
CA LEU A 190 -17.60 21.09 -2.20
C LEU A 190 -16.22 20.95 -2.87
N LYS A 191 -15.20 21.53 -2.23
CA LYS A 191 -13.83 21.59 -2.78
C LYS A 191 -12.99 20.35 -2.49
N LEU A 192 -13.42 19.52 -1.54
CA LEU A 192 -12.70 18.33 -1.08
C LEU A 192 -13.72 17.23 -0.74
N THR A 193 -13.31 15.99 -0.92
CA THR A 193 -13.83 14.88 -0.12
C THR A 193 -12.69 14.28 0.68
N VAL A 194 -12.95 14.03 1.97
CA VAL A 194 -12.02 13.45 2.92
C VAL A 194 -12.70 12.30 3.62
N THR A 195 -12.03 11.17 3.78
CA THR A 195 -12.63 9.99 4.41
C THR A 195 -11.55 9.14 5.05
N LEU A 196 -11.93 8.49 6.13
CA LEU A 196 -11.15 7.42 6.76
C LEU A 196 -11.48 6.09 6.09
N PHE A 197 -10.47 5.45 5.54
CA PHE A 197 -10.53 4.13 4.94
C PHE A 197 -9.86 3.13 5.88
N THR A 198 -10.69 2.29 6.49
CA THR A 198 -10.37 1.42 7.62
C THR A 198 -9.93 0.01 7.23
N GLY A 199 -10.14 -0.37 5.99
CA GLY A 199 -9.80 -1.71 5.49
C GLY A 199 -8.99 -1.63 4.21
N VAL A 200 -8.10 -2.59 4.00
CA VAL A 200 -7.20 -2.65 2.83
C VAL A 200 -7.96 -2.51 1.51
N ALA A 201 -9.07 -3.24 1.36
CA ALA A 201 -9.86 -3.19 0.15
C ALA A 201 -10.40 -1.77 -0.14
N SER A 202 -10.87 -1.04 0.89
CA SER A 202 -11.41 0.31 0.74
C SER A 202 -10.31 1.34 0.50
N GLN A 203 -9.12 1.17 1.11
CA GLN A 203 -7.93 1.97 0.84
C GLN A 203 -7.45 1.85 -0.61
N VAL A 204 -7.41 0.61 -1.14
CA VAL A 204 -7.06 0.36 -2.54
C VAL A 204 -8.06 1.03 -3.49
N GLN A 205 -9.37 0.96 -3.19
CA GLN A 205 -10.35 1.67 -4.02
C GLN A 205 -10.17 3.19 -3.93
N ALA A 206 -9.85 3.74 -2.75
CA ALA A 206 -9.61 5.16 -2.55
C ALA A 206 -8.40 5.64 -3.38
N GLU A 207 -7.26 4.95 -3.30
CA GLU A 207 -6.07 5.25 -4.10
C GLU A 207 -6.41 5.24 -5.60
N ARG A 208 -7.14 4.22 -6.06
CA ARG A 208 -7.59 4.11 -7.46
C ARG A 208 -8.58 5.22 -7.87
N ALA A 209 -9.32 5.78 -6.92
CA ALA A 209 -10.21 6.92 -7.13
C ALA A 209 -9.47 8.26 -7.09
N GLY A 210 -8.15 8.26 -6.84
CA GLY A 210 -7.32 9.46 -6.79
C GLY A 210 -7.24 10.12 -5.41
N PHE A 211 -7.64 9.41 -4.34
CA PHE A 211 -7.44 9.89 -2.98
C PHE A 211 -5.95 9.85 -2.60
N GLU A 212 -5.48 10.95 -2.03
CA GLU A 212 -4.14 11.12 -1.49
C GLU A 212 -4.14 10.88 0.01
N LEU A 213 -3.16 10.10 0.48
CA LEU A 213 -2.93 9.83 1.89
C LEU A 213 -2.58 11.12 2.66
N LEU A 214 -3.35 11.43 3.69
CA LEU A 214 -3.10 12.51 4.64
C LEU A 214 -2.42 12.05 5.91
N ALA A 215 -2.90 10.94 6.47
CA ALA A 215 -2.37 10.32 7.68
C ALA A 215 -2.67 8.83 7.66
N GLU A 216 -1.77 8.05 8.26
CA GLU A 216 -1.89 6.61 8.43
C GLU A 216 -1.62 6.28 9.89
N VAL A 217 -2.49 5.46 10.48
CA VAL A 217 -2.34 4.98 11.86
C VAL A 217 -2.39 3.48 11.84
N ASN A 218 -1.37 2.82 12.36
CA ASN A 218 -1.48 1.40 12.67
C ASN A 218 -2.46 1.23 13.84
N TYR A 219 -3.41 0.31 13.68
CA TYR A 219 -4.38 -0.02 14.73
C TYR A 219 -3.71 -0.35 16.08
N GLU A 220 -2.49 -0.89 16.09
CA GLU A 220 -1.71 -1.19 17.29
C GLU A 220 -1.17 0.05 18.02
N ASP A 221 -0.93 1.14 17.28
CA ASP A 221 -0.46 2.40 17.83
C ASP A 221 -1.60 3.22 18.45
N TYR A 222 -2.84 2.90 18.09
CA TYR A 222 -4.01 3.54 18.65
C TYR A 222 -4.30 3.03 20.07
N LYS A 223 -4.00 3.88 21.06
CA LYS A 223 -4.22 3.61 22.48
C LYS A 223 -5.22 4.58 23.09
N VAL A 224 -6.15 4.05 23.87
CA VAL A 224 -7.04 4.81 24.76
C VAL A 224 -6.64 4.47 26.19
N ASP A 225 -6.32 5.50 26.98
CA ASP A 225 -5.84 5.34 28.37
C ASP A 225 -4.60 4.44 28.51
N GLY A 226 -3.72 4.42 27.50
CA GLY A 226 -2.49 3.63 27.48
C GLY A 226 -2.66 2.18 27.00
N GLU A 227 -3.89 1.75 26.74
CA GLU A 227 -4.21 0.41 26.22
C GLU A 227 -4.78 0.46 24.80
N VAL A 228 -4.50 -0.57 24.00
CA VAL A 228 -5.14 -0.72 22.69
C VAL A 228 -6.60 -1.17 22.93
N PRO A 229 -7.62 -0.42 22.46
CA PRO A 229 -9.01 -0.75 22.75
C PRO A 229 -9.39 -2.16 22.31
N SER A 230 -10.17 -2.89 23.12
CA SER A 230 -10.55 -4.28 22.84
C SER A 230 -11.32 -4.48 21.52
N ALA A 231 -11.99 -3.43 21.03
CA ALA A 231 -12.68 -3.42 19.72
C ALA A 231 -11.71 -3.38 18.53
N VAL A 232 -10.43 -3.09 18.78
CA VAL A 232 -9.31 -3.39 17.87
C VAL A 232 -8.87 -4.82 18.18
N SER A 233 -9.48 -5.77 17.47
CA SER A 233 -9.40 -7.19 17.87
C SER A 233 -7.96 -7.74 17.82
N GLN A 234 -7.72 -8.87 18.47
CA GLN A 234 -6.50 -9.66 18.29
C GLN A 234 -6.18 -9.98 16.80
N HIS A 235 -7.20 -9.99 15.93
CA HIS A 235 -7.05 -10.24 14.50
C HIS A 235 -6.57 -9.00 13.72
N GLN A 236 -6.86 -7.77 14.19
CA GLN A 236 -6.31 -6.53 13.62
C GLN A 236 -4.88 -6.25 14.13
N ARG A 237 -4.56 -6.72 15.34
CA ARG A 237 -3.23 -6.68 15.99
C ARG A 237 -2.19 -7.63 15.42
N SER A 238 -2.56 -8.52 14.51
CA SER A 238 -1.66 -9.51 13.93
C SER A 238 -1.44 -9.30 12.42
N HIS A 239 -1.99 -8.21 11.87
CA HIS A 239 -1.99 -7.95 10.43
C HIS A 239 -1.61 -6.51 10.07
N GLY A 240 -1.01 -5.73 11.00
CA GLY A 240 -0.66 -4.30 10.87
C GLY A 240 -1.59 -3.52 9.97
N ALA A 241 -2.88 -3.72 10.24
CA ALA A 241 -3.93 -3.00 9.59
C ALA A 241 -3.73 -1.53 9.92
N THR A 242 -3.97 -0.66 8.94
CA THR A 242 -3.92 0.78 9.17
C THR A 242 -5.26 1.41 8.91
N VAL A 243 -5.53 2.53 9.56
CA VAL A 243 -6.57 3.47 9.17
C VAL A 243 -5.93 4.58 8.38
N VAL A 244 -6.45 4.82 7.18
CA VAL A 244 -5.90 5.80 6.25
C VAL A 244 -6.90 6.95 6.12
N LEU A 245 -6.51 8.13 6.56
CA LEU A 245 -7.19 9.38 6.24
C LEU A 245 -6.72 9.83 4.87
N SER A 246 -7.63 9.99 3.91
CA SER A 246 -7.28 10.45 2.57
C SER A 246 -8.18 11.55 2.06
N VAL A 247 -7.67 12.35 1.11
CA VAL A 247 -8.38 13.46 0.46
C VAL A 247 -8.30 13.38 -1.05
N VAL A 248 -9.34 13.84 -1.74
CA VAL A 248 -9.25 14.14 -3.17
C VAL A 248 -9.99 15.43 -3.47
N THR A 249 -9.48 16.20 -4.43
CA THR A 249 -10.08 17.47 -4.86
C THR A 249 -10.97 17.23 -6.09
N PRO A 250 -12.25 17.67 -6.10
CA PRO A 250 -13.10 17.65 -7.30
C PRO A 250 -12.65 18.61 -8.40
N SER A 251 -11.75 19.54 -8.09
CA SER A 251 -11.12 20.51 -9.00
C SER A 251 -9.75 20.94 -8.44
N PRO A 252 -8.73 21.19 -9.28
CA PRO A 252 -7.41 21.60 -8.80
C PRO A 252 -7.50 22.94 -8.06
N LEU A 253 -7.15 22.94 -6.78
CA LEU A 253 -7.07 24.15 -5.97
C LEU A 253 -5.90 25.02 -6.45
N LYS A 254 -6.14 26.32 -6.70
CA LYS A 254 -5.06 27.28 -6.98
C LYS A 254 -4.17 27.39 -5.73
N SER A 255 -2.91 27.00 -5.87
CA SER A 255 -1.89 27.07 -4.82
C SER A 255 -1.71 28.50 -4.30
N THR A 256 -2.12 28.75 -3.05
CA THR A 256 -1.66 29.91 -2.28
C THR A 256 -0.47 29.49 -1.43
N ARG A 257 0.71 30.05 -1.74
CA ARG A 257 1.94 29.93 -0.96
C ARG A 257 1.68 30.26 0.51
N LEU A 258 2.08 29.38 1.43
CA LEU A 258 2.12 29.65 2.86
C LEU A 258 3.54 29.43 3.38
N HIS A 259 4.03 30.40 4.14
CA HIS A 259 5.36 30.43 4.75
C HIS A 259 5.39 29.42 5.91
N SER A 260 6.35 28.49 5.87
CA SER A 260 6.62 27.59 6.99
C SER A 260 7.37 28.34 8.09
N VAL A 261 6.82 28.33 9.31
CA VAL A 261 7.53 28.72 10.53
C VAL A 261 8.36 27.51 10.97
N THR A 262 9.68 27.62 10.88
CA THR A 262 10.63 26.60 11.34
C THR A 262 10.81 26.72 12.86
N LEU A 263 10.45 25.67 13.61
CA LEU A 263 10.87 25.50 15.00
C LEU A 263 12.30 24.94 15.01
N ASN A 264 13.26 25.76 15.43
CA ASN A 264 14.65 25.34 15.64
C ASN A 264 14.73 24.44 16.89
N ILE A 265 14.99 23.15 16.69
CA ILE A 265 15.45 22.24 17.74
C ILE A 265 16.89 21.86 17.38
N SER A 266 17.86 22.33 18.18
CA SER A 266 19.27 22.00 18.00
C SER A 266 19.58 20.63 18.63
N TRP A 267 20.07 19.69 17.84
CA TRP A 267 20.70 18.48 18.36
C TRP A 267 22.21 18.70 18.44
N LYS A 268 22.79 18.53 19.64
CA LYS A 268 24.24 18.54 19.83
C LYS A 268 24.85 17.31 19.14
N LYS A 269 25.90 17.55 18.34
CA LYS A 269 26.78 16.53 17.74
C LYS A 269 27.28 15.56 18.81
N ALA A 270 27.09 14.26 18.60
CA ALA A 270 27.91 13.22 19.21
C ALA A 270 29.19 13.05 18.38
N GLU A 271 30.33 13.07 19.06
CA GLU A 271 31.66 12.97 18.47
C GLU A 271 31.94 11.56 17.93
N SER A 272 32.63 11.51 16.79
CA SER A 272 33.06 10.31 16.08
C SER A 272 34.12 9.53 16.87
N ILE A 273 33.90 8.23 17.06
CA ILE A 273 34.92 7.27 17.49
C ILE A 273 35.64 6.74 16.24
N PRO A 274 36.98 6.77 16.15
CA PRO A 274 37.70 6.28 14.97
C PRO A 274 37.80 4.76 15.01
N PHE A 275 37.34 4.10 13.94
CA PHE A 275 37.50 2.65 13.76
C PHE A 275 38.90 2.37 13.22
N GLN A 276 39.74 1.72 14.02
CA GLN A 276 41.05 1.22 13.59
C GLN A 276 40.85 -0.02 12.72
N THR A 277 41.35 0.02 11.49
CA THR A 277 41.58 -1.14 10.65
C THR A 277 42.70 -1.99 11.26
N HIS A 278 42.35 -3.13 11.85
CA HIS A 278 43.31 -4.20 12.08
C HIS A 278 43.05 -5.34 11.11
N CYS A 279 44.07 -5.57 10.30
CA CYS A 279 44.21 -6.63 9.32
C CYS A 279 43.85 -7.98 9.93
N PHE A 280 43.00 -8.75 9.24
CA PHE A 280 43.00 -10.20 9.39
C PHE A 280 43.82 -10.82 8.25
N PRO A 281 44.55 -11.92 8.51
CA PRO A 281 45.55 -12.44 7.58
C PRO A 281 44.89 -13.22 6.44
N ASP A 282 45.43 -13.03 5.24
CA ASP A 282 45.30 -13.95 4.12
C ASP A 282 46.00 -15.26 4.49
N ASN A 283 45.27 -16.22 5.08
CA ASN A 283 45.48 -17.67 4.94
C ASN A 283 44.61 -18.44 5.93
N LEU A 284 43.62 -19.17 5.40
CA LEU A 284 43.00 -20.31 6.06
C LEU A 284 43.03 -21.50 5.10
N ASP A 285 44.22 -22.07 4.91
CA ASP A 285 44.36 -23.47 4.51
C ASP A 285 44.08 -24.34 5.74
N ALA A 286 42.82 -24.75 5.89
CA ALA A 286 42.41 -25.83 6.77
C ALA A 286 41.93 -27.02 5.90
N PRO A 287 42.50 -28.23 6.06
CA PRO A 287 42.15 -29.35 5.20
C PRO A 287 40.77 -29.90 5.58
N GLY A 288 39.77 -29.73 4.70
CA GLY A 288 38.49 -30.44 4.83
C GLY A 288 37.22 -29.68 4.42
N ILE A 289 37.29 -28.39 4.06
CA ILE A 289 36.10 -27.64 3.62
C ILE A 289 36.17 -27.47 2.10
N LYS A 290 35.25 -28.14 1.38
CA LYS A 290 35.03 -27.87 -0.05
C LYS A 290 34.63 -26.40 -0.21
N PRO A 291 35.19 -25.64 -1.18
CA PRO A 291 34.81 -24.25 -1.39
C PRO A 291 33.31 -24.13 -1.61
N GLY A 292 32.66 -23.24 -0.84
CA GLY A 292 31.21 -23.05 -0.84
C GLY A 292 30.70 -22.67 -2.24
N ILE A 293 29.67 -23.39 -2.67
CA ILE A 293 29.04 -23.35 -4.01
C ILE A 293 28.58 -21.94 -4.42
N SER A 294 28.38 -21.02 -3.47
CA SER A 294 27.94 -19.63 -3.74
C SER A 294 28.95 -18.77 -4.50
N GLY A 295 30.24 -19.08 -4.44
CA GLY A 295 31.27 -18.36 -5.19
C GLY A 295 31.24 -18.63 -6.70
N MET A 296 30.64 -19.75 -7.13
CA MET A 296 30.56 -20.12 -8.54
C MET A 296 29.37 -19.46 -9.27
N ALA A 297 28.27 -19.11 -8.60
CA ALA A 297 27.10 -18.52 -9.28
C ALA A 297 27.38 -17.11 -9.82
N ALA A 298 28.12 -16.28 -9.07
CA ALA A 298 28.45 -14.91 -9.47
C ALA A 298 29.43 -14.82 -10.67
N SER A 299 30.09 -15.92 -11.05
CA SER A 299 31.01 -15.98 -12.20
C SER A 299 30.39 -16.56 -13.47
N LEU A 300 29.16 -17.07 -13.43
CA LEU A 300 28.52 -17.74 -14.57
C LEU A 300 27.84 -16.76 -15.54
N TRP A 301 27.37 -15.61 -15.04
CA TRP A 301 26.82 -14.56 -15.89
C TRP A 301 27.76 -13.38 -16.04
N LYS A 302 27.79 -12.83 -17.25
CA LYS A 302 28.41 -11.53 -17.50
C LYS A 302 27.44 -10.66 -18.28
N ARG A 303 27.20 -9.44 -17.78
CA ARG A 303 26.47 -8.40 -18.53
C ARG A 303 27.12 -8.26 -19.92
N PRO A 304 26.34 -8.32 -21.02
CA PRO A 304 26.91 -8.22 -22.36
C PRO A 304 27.65 -6.89 -22.56
N ASP A 305 28.89 -6.96 -23.07
CA ASP A 305 29.77 -5.78 -23.21
C ASP A 305 29.22 -4.70 -24.17
N HIS A 306 28.25 -5.06 -25.03
CA HIS A 306 27.61 -4.13 -25.96
C HIS A 306 26.50 -3.27 -25.31
N VAL A 307 26.05 -3.61 -24.10
CA VAL A 307 25.05 -2.84 -23.36
C VAL A 307 25.77 -1.76 -22.55
N PRO A 308 25.56 -0.46 -22.82
CA PRO A 308 26.29 0.60 -22.14
C PRO A 308 26.12 0.54 -20.63
N PHE A 309 27.18 0.82 -19.87
CA PHE A 309 27.16 0.88 -18.41
C PHE A 309 28.02 2.05 -17.91
N PRO A 310 27.48 2.95 -17.06
CA PRO A 310 26.09 3.02 -16.63
C PRO A 310 25.15 3.55 -17.71
N SER A 311 23.90 3.09 -17.69
CA SER A 311 22.78 3.57 -18.51
C SER A 311 21.69 4.19 -17.66
N VAL A 312 21.01 5.18 -18.22
CA VAL A 312 19.74 5.71 -17.69
C VAL A 312 18.61 4.94 -18.35
N TRP A 313 17.88 4.15 -17.57
CA TRP A 313 16.79 3.31 -18.06
C TRP A 313 15.49 4.08 -18.18
N ARG A 314 15.19 4.94 -17.20
CA ARG A 314 13.97 5.75 -17.17
C ARG A 314 14.22 7.11 -16.56
N ARG A 315 13.45 8.09 -17.04
CA ARG A 315 13.23 9.37 -16.34
C ARG A 315 11.76 9.47 -15.98
N TYR A 316 11.50 9.89 -14.76
CA TYR A 316 10.16 9.86 -14.20
C TYR A 316 9.89 11.12 -13.39
N GLU A 317 8.76 11.76 -13.64
CA GLU A 317 8.27 12.88 -12.84
C GLU A 317 7.25 12.36 -11.83
N GLY A 318 7.46 12.64 -10.53
CA GLY A 318 6.61 12.17 -9.45
C GLY A 318 5.15 12.60 -9.60
N THR A 319 4.25 11.94 -8.89
CA THR A 319 2.82 12.25 -8.91
C THR A 319 2.38 13.27 -7.87
N LYS A 320 3.18 13.55 -6.85
CA LYS A 320 2.84 14.47 -5.76
C LYS A 320 3.98 15.43 -5.45
N MET A 321 3.62 16.54 -4.82
CA MET A 321 4.59 17.55 -4.39
C MET A 321 5.37 17.06 -3.16
N THR A 322 6.70 17.14 -3.22
CA THR A 322 7.64 16.86 -2.14
C THR A 322 8.49 18.12 -1.93
N ASN A 323 8.50 18.68 -0.72
CA ASN A 323 9.22 19.93 -0.40
C ASN A 323 8.94 21.10 -1.38
N GLY A 324 7.68 21.26 -1.79
CA GLY A 324 7.25 22.38 -2.63
C GLY A 324 7.53 22.24 -4.13
N LYS A 325 8.13 21.14 -4.60
CA LYS A 325 8.30 20.81 -6.02
C LYS A 325 7.80 19.39 -6.31
N ILE A 326 7.40 19.11 -7.55
CA ILE A 326 7.21 17.72 -7.98
C ILE A 326 8.62 17.16 -8.24
N PRO A 327 9.07 16.14 -7.48
CA PRO A 327 10.40 15.60 -7.68
C PRO A 327 10.49 14.90 -9.03
N LYS A 328 11.62 15.05 -9.70
CA LYS A 328 11.98 14.29 -10.88
C LYS A 328 13.02 13.26 -10.49
N PHE A 329 12.99 12.13 -11.16
CA PHE A 329 13.84 10.99 -10.86
C PHE A 329 14.49 10.46 -12.13
N SER A 330 15.73 10.02 -12.00
CA SER A 330 16.38 9.15 -12.98
C SER A 330 16.53 7.76 -12.38
N ILE A 331 16.21 6.72 -13.14
CA ILE A 331 16.45 5.33 -12.76
C ILE A 331 17.59 4.83 -13.64
N GLU A 332 18.69 4.46 -12.99
CA GLU A 332 19.98 4.19 -13.61
C GLU A 332 20.54 2.84 -13.14
N ASP A 333 21.55 2.36 -13.86
CA ASP A 333 22.42 1.31 -13.36
C ASP A 333 23.07 1.71 -12.02
N LEU A 334 23.13 0.78 -11.07
CA LEU A 334 23.91 0.96 -9.85
C LEU A 334 25.40 0.87 -10.16
N THR A 335 26.12 1.99 -10.02
CA THR A 335 27.57 2.08 -10.20
C THR A 335 28.32 1.77 -8.90
N GLU A 336 29.58 1.33 -9.04
CA GLU A 336 30.44 0.92 -7.91
C GLU A 336 30.55 2.02 -6.84
N ASP A 337 30.61 3.29 -7.25
CA ASP A 337 30.74 4.42 -6.34
C ASP A 337 29.49 4.67 -5.48
N TYR A 338 28.32 4.11 -5.82
CA TYR A 338 27.09 4.21 -5.02
C TYR A 338 26.71 2.92 -4.29
N VAL A 339 27.48 1.82 -4.44
CA VAL A 339 27.12 0.50 -3.89
C VAL A 339 26.93 0.56 -2.37
N GLU A 340 27.89 1.13 -1.64
CA GLU A 340 27.82 1.17 -0.18
C GLU A 340 26.68 2.07 0.34
N GLU A 341 26.33 3.14 -0.39
CA GLU A 341 25.23 4.03 0.01
C GLU A 341 23.86 3.44 -0.29
N VAL A 342 23.75 2.67 -1.38
CA VAL A 342 22.56 1.86 -1.62
C VAL A 342 22.45 0.78 -0.55
N ILE A 343 23.55 0.12 -0.17
CA ILE A 343 23.54 -0.86 0.92
C ILE A 343 23.12 -0.20 2.23
N GLU A 344 23.63 0.99 2.55
CA GLU A 344 23.20 1.75 3.73
C GLU A 344 21.70 2.10 3.67
N HIS A 345 21.21 2.56 2.51
CA HIS A 345 19.79 2.80 2.28
C HIS A 345 18.95 1.53 2.52
N MET A 346 19.39 0.40 1.98
CA MET A 346 18.70 -0.89 2.15
C MET A 346 18.76 -1.35 3.63
N SER A 347 19.90 -1.21 4.31
CA SER A 347 20.03 -1.57 5.72
C SER A 347 19.15 -0.72 6.64
N ASN A 348 19.08 0.59 6.40
CA ASN A 348 18.40 1.53 7.30
C ASN A 348 16.90 1.68 7.01
N ILE A 349 16.48 1.45 5.77
CA ILE A 349 15.07 1.64 5.34
C ILE A 349 14.43 0.31 4.99
N PHE A 350 15.01 -0.45 4.06
CA PHE A 350 14.39 -1.70 3.59
C PHE A 350 14.27 -2.74 4.68
N LEU A 351 15.34 -3.05 5.42
CA LEU A 351 15.27 -4.12 6.44
C LEU A 351 14.32 -3.80 7.59
N ARG A 352 14.03 -2.52 7.83
CA ARG A 352 13.11 -2.08 8.88
C ARG A 352 11.66 -2.04 8.43
N ASP A 353 11.42 -1.74 7.15
CA ASP A 353 10.08 -1.52 6.60
C ASP A 353 9.55 -2.71 5.80
N GLU A 354 10.43 -3.61 5.34
CA GLU A 354 10.05 -4.83 4.66
C GLU A 354 9.46 -5.84 5.65
N THR A 355 8.37 -6.48 5.25
CA THR A 355 7.49 -7.26 6.12
C THR A 355 8.19 -8.41 6.85
N ILE A 356 8.96 -9.24 6.15
CA ILE A 356 9.60 -10.42 6.78
C ILE A 356 10.92 -10.08 7.48
N CYS A 357 11.65 -9.07 6.98
CA CYS A 357 12.85 -8.54 7.62
C CYS A 357 12.51 -7.83 8.94
N GLY A 358 11.45 -7.03 8.94
CA GLY A 358 10.97 -6.32 10.14
C GLY A 358 10.45 -7.28 11.20
N ASP A 359 9.66 -8.30 10.83
CA ASP A 359 9.13 -9.27 11.79
C ASP A 359 10.26 -10.07 12.49
N SER A 360 11.28 -10.47 11.72
CA SER A 360 12.45 -11.19 12.21
C SER A 360 13.52 -10.32 12.88
N ASN A 361 13.33 -8.99 12.91
CA ASN A 361 14.32 -8.00 13.36
C ASN A 361 15.70 -8.18 12.69
N LEU A 362 15.72 -8.48 11.39
CA LEU A 362 16.96 -8.78 10.65
C LEU A 362 18.01 -7.68 10.80
N ALA A 363 17.58 -6.41 10.76
CA ALA A 363 18.45 -5.25 10.88
C ALA A 363 19.21 -5.16 12.22
N ASP A 364 18.67 -5.78 13.28
CA ASP A 364 19.23 -5.72 14.62
C ASP A 364 20.05 -6.98 14.98
N ASP A 365 20.07 -8.00 14.10
CA ASP A 365 20.96 -9.18 14.21
C ASP A 365 22.27 -8.93 13.45
N PRO A 366 23.42 -8.75 14.13
CA PRO A 366 24.67 -8.35 13.46
C PRO A 366 25.18 -9.36 12.44
N VAL A 367 24.93 -10.65 12.65
CA VAL A 367 25.36 -11.72 11.74
C VAL A 367 24.53 -11.67 10.46
N SER A 368 23.20 -11.65 10.57
CA SER A 368 22.30 -11.53 9.42
C SER A 368 22.52 -10.23 8.67
N LEU A 369 22.72 -9.11 9.37
CA LEU A 369 23.00 -7.82 8.75
C LEU A 369 24.29 -7.85 7.92
N ALA A 370 25.39 -8.38 8.47
CA ALA A 370 26.63 -8.50 7.74
C ALA A 370 26.51 -9.43 6.52
N GLU A 371 25.81 -10.55 6.67
CA GLU A 371 25.61 -11.54 5.60
C GLU A 371 24.71 -11.00 4.47
N ILE A 372 23.62 -10.26 4.77
CA ILE A 372 22.76 -9.69 3.74
C ILE A 372 23.43 -8.53 3.01
N GLN A 373 24.26 -7.74 3.70
CA GLN A 373 25.06 -6.70 3.06
C GLN A 373 26.07 -7.31 2.08
N GLU A 374 26.73 -8.41 2.45
CA GLU A 374 27.63 -9.13 1.55
C GLU A 374 26.88 -9.75 0.37
N LEU A 375 25.67 -10.27 0.59
CA LEU A 375 24.81 -10.74 -0.49
C LEU A 375 24.48 -9.61 -1.48
N TRP A 376 24.10 -8.43 -0.99
CA TRP A 376 23.85 -7.28 -1.86
C TRP A 376 25.08 -6.83 -2.63
N ARG A 377 26.28 -6.84 -2.03
CA ARG A 377 27.54 -6.58 -2.76
C ARG A 377 27.76 -7.57 -3.89
N LYS A 378 27.47 -8.85 -3.68
CA LYS A 378 27.57 -9.89 -4.73
C LYS A 378 26.58 -9.64 -5.87
N TYR A 379 25.34 -9.27 -5.57
CA TYR A 379 24.35 -8.92 -6.61
C TYR A 379 24.77 -7.66 -7.39
N ALA A 380 25.28 -6.63 -6.70
CA ALA A 380 25.75 -5.40 -7.32
C ALA A 380 26.89 -5.65 -8.34
N LYS A 381 27.81 -6.59 -8.06
CA LYS A 381 28.90 -6.97 -8.98
C LYS A 381 28.42 -7.51 -10.33
N GLN A 382 27.20 -8.04 -10.41
CA GLN A 382 26.62 -8.49 -11.67
C GLN A 382 26.22 -7.32 -12.59
N ARG A 383 26.23 -6.08 -12.10
CA ARG A 383 25.88 -4.87 -12.86
C ARG A 383 24.49 -4.92 -13.48
N VAL A 384 23.53 -5.51 -12.76
CA VAL A 384 22.11 -5.49 -13.13
C VAL A 384 21.22 -4.92 -12.03
N ALA A 385 21.80 -4.34 -10.98
CA ALA A 385 21.06 -3.60 -9.96
C ALA A 385 20.69 -2.18 -10.44
N LEU A 386 19.58 -1.65 -9.93
CA LEU A 386 19.05 -0.34 -10.29
C LEU A 386 19.02 0.60 -9.08
N VAL A 387 19.30 1.87 -9.33
CA VAL A 387 19.17 2.96 -8.36
C VAL A 387 18.33 4.08 -8.95
N ALA A 388 17.43 4.64 -8.14
CA ALA A 388 16.68 5.84 -8.48
C ALA A 388 17.34 7.04 -7.78
N PHE A 389 17.74 8.04 -8.54
CA PHE A 389 18.23 9.32 -8.02
C PHE A 389 17.16 10.40 -8.12
N VAL A 390 17.18 11.36 -7.21
CA VAL A 390 16.45 12.62 -7.37
C VAL A 390 17.23 13.49 -8.37
N ASP A 391 16.57 13.90 -9.46
CA ASP A 391 17.11 14.89 -10.40
C ASP A 391 17.05 16.28 -9.72
N GLU A 392 18.15 16.65 -9.04
CA GLU A 392 18.32 17.96 -8.41
C GLU A 392 19.34 18.82 -9.16
N GLU A 393 19.10 20.13 -9.17
CA GLU A 393 20.04 21.10 -9.74
C GLU A 393 21.22 21.30 -8.78
N GLY A 394 22.42 20.91 -9.23
CA GLY A 394 23.66 21.06 -8.48
C GLY A 394 24.57 19.86 -8.73
N GLY A 395 25.80 20.08 -9.22
CA GLY A 395 26.75 19.02 -9.59
C GLY A 395 27.36 18.23 -8.42
N GLY A 396 26.63 18.09 -7.31
CA GLY A 396 27.04 17.33 -6.15
C GLY A 396 26.69 15.84 -6.24
N ARG A 397 26.98 15.11 -5.16
CA ARG A 397 26.60 13.70 -5.02
C ARG A 397 25.08 13.57 -5.02
N ARG A 398 24.55 12.70 -5.88
CA ARG A 398 23.12 12.58 -6.16
C ARG A 398 22.44 11.83 -5.01
N ARG A 399 21.26 12.30 -4.63
CA ARG A 399 20.49 11.70 -3.54
C ARG A 399 19.74 10.46 -4.03
N ILE A 400 19.90 9.34 -3.31
CA ILE A 400 19.16 8.10 -3.56
C ILE A 400 17.69 8.30 -3.14
N ALA A 401 16.77 8.05 -4.07
CA ALA A 401 15.33 8.03 -3.86
C ALA A 401 14.78 6.61 -3.67
N GLY A 402 15.50 5.61 -4.15
CA GLY A 402 15.16 4.20 -4.03
C GLY A 402 16.15 3.32 -4.77
N ALA A 403 16.03 2.01 -4.61
CA ALA A 403 16.88 1.05 -5.28
C ALA A 403 16.15 -0.29 -5.47
N ASN A 404 16.58 -1.06 -6.45
CA ASN A 404 16.22 -2.47 -6.59
C ASN A 404 17.50 -3.28 -6.81
N ILE A 405 17.87 -4.10 -5.82
CA ILE A 405 19.03 -4.97 -5.91
C ILE A 405 18.63 -6.21 -6.70
N THR A 406 19.07 -6.29 -7.95
CA THR A 406 18.73 -7.35 -8.89
C THR A 406 19.97 -8.12 -9.32
N GLY A 407 19.77 -9.39 -9.68
CA GLY A 407 20.80 -10.35 -10.07
C GLY A 407 20.23 -11.39 -11.02
N VAL A 408 21.08 -12.22 -11.61
CA VAL A 408 20.70 -13.29 -12.53
C VAL A 408 20.86 -14.63 -11.83
N GLU A 409 19.77 -15.40 -11.81
CA GLU A 409 19.74 -16.76 -11.27
C GLU A 409 19.82 -17.78 -12.40
N TYR A 410 20.40 -18.95 -12.11
CA TYR A 410 20.66 -20.02 -13.08
C TYR A 410 19.98 -21.31 -12.71
N LYS A 411 19.65 -22.11 -13.72
CA LYS A 411 19.23 -23.49 -13.49
C LYS A 411 20.31 -24.23 -12.71
N GLY A 412 19.94 -24.77 -11.56
CA GLY A 412 20.84 -25.54 -10.68
C GLY A 412 21.81 -24.72 -9.83
N HIS A 413 21.70 -23.39 -9.81
CA HIS A 413 22.51 -22.54 -8.95
C HIS A 413 21.62 -21.49 -8.27
N GLY A 414 21.66 -21.44 -6.95
CA GLY A 414 20.93 -20.47 -6.13
C GLY A 414 21.51 -20.44 -4.73
N ALA A 415 21.26 -19.35 -4.00
CA ALA A 415 21.56 -19.30 -2.58
C ALA A 415 20.70 -20.34 -1.85
N THR A 416 21.31 -21.10 -0.93
CA THR A 416 20.56 -21.96 -0.03
C THR A 416 20.60 -21.40 1.40
N SER A 417 19.56 -21.63 2.19
CA SER A 417 19.41 -21.15 3.56
C SER A 417 20.52 -21.68 4.46
N GLU A 418 21.03 -22.87 4.17
CA GLU A 418 22.20 -23.48 4.82
C GLU A 418 23.49 -22.66 4.70
N MET A 419 23.61 -21.77 3.72
CA MET A 419 24.80 -20.95 3.49
C MET A 419 24.97 -19.81 4.51
N TYR A 420 23.91 -19.46 5.25
CA TYR A 420 23.88 -18.31 6.14
C TYR A 420 24.03 -18.75 7.59
N LYS A 421 24.55 -17.90 8.48
CA LYS A 421 24.70 -18.18 9.92
C LYS A 421 23.66 -17.41 10.73
N GLY A 422 23.33 -16.19 10.33
CA GLY A 422 22.31 -15.37 10.96
C GLY A 422 20.94 -16.02 10.82
N LYS A 423 20.26 -16.25 11.95
CA LYS A 423 18.95 -16.92 11.92
C LYS A 423 17.90 -16.10 11.14
N PRO A 424 17.73 -14.78 11.38
CA PRO A 424 16.80 -13.98 10.58
C PRO A 424 17.01 -14.08 9.07
N LEU A 425 18.25 -13.96 8.59
CA LEU A 425 18.53 -14.08 7.15
C LEU A 425 18.30 -15.50 6.63
N ARG A 426 18.69 -16.53 7.39
CA ARG A 426 18.42 -17.93 7.04
C ARG A 426 16.92 -18.17 6.86
N ASP A 427 16.10 -17.69 7.80
CA ASP A 427 14.64 -17.86 7.74
C ASP A 427 14.06 -17.18 6.49
N VAL A 428 14.55 -15.97 6.16
CA VAL A 428 14.16 -15.24 4.93
C VAL A 428 14.48 -16.07 3.70
N ILE A 429 15.73 -16.54 3.58
CA ILE A 429 16.17 -17.31 2.42
C ILE A 429 15.43 -18.66 2.32
N GLN A 430 15.14 -19.30 3.45
CA GLN A 430 14.35 -20.54 3.50
C GLN A 430 12.91 -20.32 2.99
N LEU A 431 12.27 -19.19 3.31
CA LEU A 431 10.95 -18.85 2.78
C LEU A 431 10.98 -18.67 1.25
N LEU A 432 12.01 -17.99 0.73
CA LEU A 432 12.18 -17.77 -0.71
C LEU A 432 12.35 -19.12 -1.43
N GLU A 433 13.24 -19.98 -0.93
CA GLU A 433 13.43 -21.35 -1.44
C GLU A 433 12.14 -22.16 -1.45
N HIS A 434 11.36 -22.07 -0.37
CA HIS A 434 10.16 -22.88 -0.21
C HIS A 434 9.12 -22.56 -1.29
N ILE A 435 8.85 -21.27 -1.57
CA ILE A 435 7.86 -20.90 -2.60
C ILE A 435 8.42 -21.05 -4.01
N GLU A 436 9.70 -20.77 -4.24
CA GLU A 436 10.36 -21.00 -5.53
C GLU A 436 10.36 -22.50 -5.89
N GLY A 437 10.51 -23.38 -4.89
CA GLY A 437 10.41 -24.82 -5.06
C GLY A 437 9.02 -25.33 -5.47
N GLN A 438 7.95 -24.52 -5.36
CA GLN A 438 6.61 -24.93 -5.79
C GLN A 438 6.42 -24.87 -7.31
N VAL A 439 7.28 -24.13 -8.02
CA VAL A 439 7.16 -23.94 -9.47
C VAL A 439 8.52 -24.10 -10.11
N ASN A 440 8.65 -25.08 -11.01
CA ASN A 440 9.83 -25.18 -11.86
C ASN A 440 9.79 -24.11 -12.95
N VAL A 441 10.22 -22.89 -12.59
CA VAL A 441 10.23 -21.70 -13.46
C VAL A 441 11.01 -21.96 -14.75
N PHE A 442 12.16 -22.62 -14.66
CA PHE A 442 13.03 -22.91 -15.81
C PHE A 442 12.30 -23.74 -16.87
N GLU A 443 11.59 -24.80 -16.45
CA GLU A 443 10.79 -25.63 -17.36
C GLU A 443 9.53 -24.90 -17.84
N LYS A 444 8.80 -24.24 -16.92
CA LYS A 444 7.56 -23.53 -17.25
C LYS A 444 7.76 -22.46 -18.32
N TYR A 445 8.88 -21.73 -18.28
CA TYR A 445 9.17 -20.65 -19.22
C TYR A 445 10.16 -21.04 -20.33
N ASN A 446 10.73 -22.24 -20.28
CA ASN A 446 11.79 -22.72 -21.16
C ASN A 446 12.99 -21.74 -21.21
N VAL A 447 13.51 -21.41 -20.04
CA VAL A 447 14.68 -20.54 -19.84
C VAL A 447 15.73 -21.25 -19.00
N ASN A 448 17.00 -20.86 -19.16
CA ASN A 448 18.11 -21.35 -18.33
C ASN A 448 18.52 -20.34 -17.25
N GLU A 449 18.07 -19.11 -17.38
CA GLU A 449 18.40 -17.98 -16.52
C GLU A 449 17.24 -16.98 -16.49
N TYR A 450 17.12 -16.26 -15.38
CA TYR A 450 16.15 -15.17 -15.23
C TYR A 450 16.68 -14.10 -14.28
N MET A 451 16.16 -12.88 -14.41
CA MET A 451 16.48 -11.81 -13.46
C MET A 451 15.69 -12.00 -12.16
N ALA A 452 16.38 -12.13 -11.03
CA ALA A 452 15.82 -12.10 -9.67
C ALA A 452 16.09 -10.77 -8.96
N ALA A 453 15.48 -10.59 -7.77
CA ALA A 453 15.71 -9.43 -6.93
C ALA A 453 15.86 -9.84 -5.46
N MET A 454 16.78 -9.16 -4.76
CA MET A 454 17.02 -9.27 -3.32
C MET A 454 16.68 -7.95 -2.63
N GLY A 455 15.46 -7.47 -2.87
CA GLY A 455 14.91 -6.26 -2.25
C GLY A 455 14.71 -5.09 -3.21
N LEU A 456 13.61 -4.38 -2.97
CA LEU A 456 13.24 -3.12 -3.62
C LEU A 456 12.83 -2.16 -2.53
N SER A 457 13.46 -0.98 -2.50
CA SER A 457 13.21 0.05 -1.52
C SER A 457 12.95 1.39 -2.18
N VAL A 458 12.06 2.16 -1.56
CA VAL A 458 11.84 3.57 -1.87
C VAL A 458 11.97 4.33 -0.56
N ASP A 459 12.77 5.40 -0.60
CA ASP A 459 12.96 6.30 0.53
C ASP A 459 11.61 6.82 1.01
N ARG A 460 11.44 6.90 2.33
CA ARG A 460 10.18 7.26 2.98
C ARG A 460 9.63 8.60 2.45
N GLU A 461 10.49 9.56 2.11
CA GLU A 461 10.10 10.86 1.56
C GLU A 461 9.44 10.76 0.17
N PHE A 462 9.84 9.78 -0.63
CA PHE A 462 9.37 9.61 -2.02
C PHE A 462 8.35 8.48 -2.19
N ARG A 463 7.88 7.87 -1.09
CA ARG A 463 6.77 6.90 -1.15
C ARG A 463 5.48 7.54 -1.63
N GLY A 464 4.61 6.75 -2.26
CA GLY A 464 3.38 7.27 -2.89
C GLY A 464 3.60 8.07 -4.17
N GLN A 465 4.85 8.15 -4.67
CA GLN A 465 5.17 8.72 -5.98
C GLN A 465 5.11 7.68 -7.11
N LYS A 466 4.65 6.44 -6.86
CA LYS A 466 4.75 5.29 -7.80
C LYS A 466 6.17 4.90 -8.22
N LEU A 467 7.21 5.35 -7.51
CA LEU A 467 8.61 5.10 -7.88
C LEU A 467 8.97 3.61 -7.89
N GLY A 468 8.42 2.79 -6.99
CA GLY A 468 8.68 1.34 -7.01
C GLY A 468 8.10 0.63 -8.24
N LEU A 469 6.97 1.10 -8.77
CA LEU A 469 6.44 0.63 -10.06
C LEU A 469 7.37 1.00 -11.21
N GLU A 470 7.91 2.22 -11.22
CA GLU A 470 8.86 2.63 -12.26
C GLU A 470 10.21 1.93 -12.15
N LEU A 471 10.67 1.58 -10.95
CA LEU A 471 11.83 0.68 -10.75
C LEU A 471 11.59 -0.70 -11.36
N LEU A 472 10.41 -1.29 -11.15
CA LEU A 472 10.06 -2.59 -11.77
C LEU A 472 9.96 -2.52 -13.29
N LYS A 473 9.48 -1.40 -13.86
CA LYS A 473 9.46 -1.23 -15.31
C LYS A 473 10.87 -1.00 -15.88
N ALA A 474 11.72 -0.22 -15.19
CA ALA A 474 13.12 -0.05 -15.57
C ALA A 474 13.88 -1.38 -15.51
N ARG A 475 13.57 -2.24 -14.53
CA ARG A 475 14.07 -3.60 -14.43
C ARG A 475 13.76 -4.42 -15.68
N SER A 476 12.54 -4.32 -16.20
CA SER A 476 12.17 -4.94 -17.49
C SER A 476 12.98 -4.36 -18.65
N ASP A 477 13.13 -3.04 -18.74
CA ASP A 477 13.90 -2.43 -19.84
C ASP A 477 15.39 -2.85 -19.83
N LEU A 478 15.99 -2.87 -18.63
CA LEU A 478 17.34 -3.39 -18.41
C LEU A 478 17.42 -4.87 -18.80
N GLY A 479 16.50 -5.71 -18.28
CA GLY A 479 16.46 -7.15 -18.53
C GLY A 479 16.42 -7.47 -20.03
N ARG A 480 15.54 -6.80 -20.78
CA ARG A 480 15.47 -6.95 -22.25
C ARG A 480 16.79 -6.55 -22.91
N SER A 481 17.39 -5.45 -22.46
CA SER A 481 18.62 -4.93 -23.05
C SER A 481 19.82 -5.85 -22.83
N VAL A 482 19.87 -6.56 -21.69
CA VAL A 482 20.94 -7.55 -21.41
C VAL A 482 20.62 -8.96 -21.92
N GLY A 483 19.52 -9.13 -22.68
CA GLY A 483 19.15 -10.39 -23.33
C GLY A 483 18.39 -11.38 -22.43
N LEU A 484 17.94 -10.97 -21.24
CA LEU A 484 17.14 -11.82 -20.36
C LEU A 484 15.68 -11.83 -20.83
N LYS A 485 15.09 -13.03 -20.85
CA LYS A 485 13.72 -13.25 -21.34
C LYS A 485 12.67 -13.22 -20.23
N LEU A 486 13.11 -13.34 -18.99
CA LEU A 486 12.24 -13.53 -17.84
C LEU A 486 12.78 -12.79 -16.63
N THR A 487 11.87 -12.22 -15.84
CA THR A 487 12.15 -11.74 -14.49
C THR A 487 11.20 -12.42 -13.53
N VAL A 488 11.70 -12.85 -12.38
CA VAL A 488 10.96 -13.60 -11.36
C VAL A 488 11.33 -13.07 -9.99
N THR A 489 10.36 -12.90 -9.10
CA THR A 489 10.60 -12.41 -7.74
C THR A 489 9.51 -12.88 -6.80
N VAL A 490 9.90 -13.17 -5.57
CA VAL A 490 8.96 -13.31 -4.46
C VAL A 490 8.64 -11.92 -3.91
N PHE A 491 7.37 -11.52 -4.01
CA PHE A 491 6.85 -10.29 -3.45
C PHE A 491 6.17 -10.59 -2.11
N THR A 492 6.80 -10.15 -1.04
CA THR A 492 6.48 -10.50 0.36
C THR A 492 5.47 -9.58 1.02
N ALA A 493 5.33 -8.35 0.51
CA ALA A 493 4.47 -7.30 1.06
C ALA A 493 3.34 -6.95 0.07
N MET A 494 2.15 -6.62 0.59
CA MET A 494 0.99 -6.23 -0.23
C MET A 494 1.33 -5.10 -1.21
N ALA A 495 2.05 -4.07 -0.76
CA ALA A 495 2.40 -2.92 -1.58
C ALA A 495 3.32 -3.30 -2.76
N SER A 496 4.22 -4.26 -2.58
CA SER A 496 5.12 -4.71 -3.65
C SER A 496 4.42 -5.66 -4.62
N GLN A 497 3.51 -6.51 -4.14
CA GLN A 497 2.64 -7.35 -4.96
C GLN A 497 1.76 -6.52 -5.91
N VAL A 498 1.07 -5.50 -5.38
CA VAL A 498 0.24 -4.60 -6.18
C VAL A 498 1.06 -3.86 -7.25
N GLN A 499 2.30 -3.47 -6.92
CA GLN A 499 3.19 -2.83 -7.88
C GLN A 499 3.67 -3.81 -8.97
N ALA A 500 3.96 -5.06 -8.62
CA ALA A 500 4.30 -6.12 -9.56
C ALA A 500 3.14 -6.40 -10.53
N GLU A 501 1.91 -6.56 -10.02
CA GLU A 501 0.71 -6.72 -10.85
C GLU A 501 0.52 -5.54 -11.82
N ARG A 502 0.71 -4.30 -11.33
CA ARG A 502 0.67 -3.07 -12.16
C ARG A 502 1.79 -3.02 -13.21
N ALA A 503 2.93 -3.65 -12.94
CA ALA A 503 4.04 -3.79 -13.88
C ALA A 503 3.83 -4.94 -14.89
N GLY A 504 2.77 -5.74 -14.74
CA GLY A 504 2.42 -6.83 -15.63
C GLY A 504 2.90 -8.21 -15.18
N PHE A 505 3.43 -8.34 -13.96
CA PHE A 505 3.82 -9.65 -13.43
C PHE A 505 2.59 -10.54 -13.23
N GLU A 506 2.68 -11.79 -13.67
CA GLU A 506 1.70 -12.84 -13.41
C GLU A 506 2.05 -13.63 -12.15
N LEU A 507 1.02 -14.10 -11.44
CA LEU A 507 1.17 -14.93 -10.26
C LEU A 507 1.54 -16.37 -10.63
N LEU A 508 2.58 -16.92 -9.99
CA LEU A 508 2.99 -18.32 -10.16
C LEU A 508 2.59 -19.19 -8.97
N ALA A 509 2.85 -18.70 -7.77
CA ALA A 509 2.51 -19.37 -6.51
C ALA A 509 2.21 -18.32 -5.43
N GLU A 510 1.37 -18.70 -4.47
CA GLU A 510 0.98 -17.87 -3.33
C GLU A 510 0.85 -18.74 -2.10
N ILE A 511 1.44 -18.31 -0.98
CA ILE A 511 1.36 -19.02 0.30
C ILE A 511 0.90 -18.04 1.36
N ASP A 512 -0.13 -18.42 2.11
CA ASP A 512 -0.62 -17.67 3.27
C ASP A 512 0.44 -17.77 4.39
N TYR A 513 0.84 -16.66 5.00
CA TYR A 513 1.90 -16.69 6.02
C TYR A 513 1.53 -17.58 7.22
N LYS A 514 0.25 -17.67 7.56
CA LYS A 514 -0.28 -18.54 8.62
C LYS A 514 -0.06 -20.04 8.34
N ASP A 515 0.06 -20.40 7.07
CA ASP A 515 0.23 -21.78 6.60
C ASP A 515 1.72 -22.11 6.38
N TYR A 516 2.59 -21.09 6.31
CA TYR A 516 4.03 -21.28 6.27
C TYR A 516 4.59 -21.51 7.67
N LYS A 517 4.91 -22.78 7.96
CA LYS A 517 5.40 -23.22 9.26
C LYS A 517 6.72 -23.96 9.14
N VAL A 518 7.62 -23.69 10.07
CA VAL A 518 8.86 -24.44 10.27
C VAL A 518 8.79 -25.05 11.66
N ASP A 519 9.03 -26.36 11.76
CA ASP A 519 8.90 -27.13 13.00
C ASP A 519 7.53 -26.98 13.70
N GLY A 520 6.47 -26.77 12.92
CA GLY A 520 5.09 -26.61 13.41
C GLY A 520 4.70 -25.19 13.82
N GLU A 521 5.66 -24.26 13.84
CA GLU A 521 5.45 -22.87 14.26
C GLU A 521 5.40 -21.92 13.07
N VAL A 522 4.55 -20.89 13.15
CA VAL A 522 4.47 -19.83 12.13
C VAL A 522 5.72 -18.97 12.22
N VAL A 523 6.46 -18.88 11.11
CA VAL A 523 7.79 -18.21 11.09
C VAL A 523 7.68 -16.68 11.21
N TYR A 524 6.64 -16.11 10.59
CA TYR A 524 6.40 -14.66 10.55
C TYR A 524 5.05 -14.33 11.17
N PRO A 525 4.91 -14.36 12.51
CA PRO A 525 3.62 -14.16 13.16
C PRO A 525 3.19 -12.69 13.26
N LYS A 526 4.07 -11.72 13.02
CA LYS A 526 3.76 -10.27 13.07
C LYS A 526 3.57 -9.67 11.67
N THR A 527 3.81 -10.44 10.61
CA THR A 527 3.56 -10.00 9.23
C THR A 527 2.15 -9.46 9.06
N THR A 528 2.08 -8.30 8.42
CA THR A 528 0.82 -7.59 8.15
C THR A 528 0.18 -8.02 6.83
N THR A 529 1.00 -8.63 5.98
CA THR A 529 0.60 -9.11 4.68
C THR A 529 0.03 -10.51 4.81
N LYS A 530 -1.10 -10.77 4.14
CA LYS A 530 -1.78 -12.07 4.18
C LYS A 530 -0.88 -13.21 3.67
N SER A 531 -0.32 -13.02 2.47
CA SER A 531 0.41 -14.05 1.75
C SER A 531 1.64 -13.46 1.07
N PHE A 532 2.62 -14.30 0.74
CA PHE A 532 3.73 -13.96 -0.14
C PHE A 532 3.55 -14.65 -1.49
N LYS A 533 3.97 -13.97 -2.56
CA LYS A 533 3.66 -14.35 -3.93
C LYS A 533 4.92 -14.49 -4.77
N LEU A 534 5.13 -15.65 -5.37
CA LEU A 534 6.10 -15.81 -6.45
C LEU A 534 5.45 -15.33 -7.74
N MET A 535 6.04 -14.33 -8.39
CA MET A 535 5.50 -13.74 -9.60
C MET A 535 6.56 -13.63 -10.69
N ALA A 536 6.13 -13.70 -11.94
CA ALA A 536 7.03 -13.61 -13.09
C ALA A 536 6.50 -12.67 -14.17
N LEU A 537 7.40 -12.15 -14.99
CA LEU A 537 7.07 -11.36 -16.18
C LEU A 537 8.01 -11.77 -17.31
N ARG A 538 7.44 -12.17 -18.46
CA ARG A 538 8.17 -12.29 -19.71
C ARG A 538 8.58 -10.90 -20.19
N ILE A 539 9.85 -10.71 -20.50
CA ILE A 539 10.44 -9.40 -20.84
C ILE A 539 10.68 -9.25 -22.36
N GLU A 540 9.95 -10.02 -23.15
CA GLU A 540 10.07 -10.06 -24.61
C GLU A 540 9.88 -8.68 -25.26
#